data_AF-A0A815P1T3-F1
#
_entry.id   AF-A0A815P1T3-F1
#
_cell.length_a   1.000
_cell.length_b   1.000
_cell.length_c   1.000
_cell.angle_alpha   90.00
_cell.angle_beta   90.00
_cell.angle_gamma   90.00
#
_symmetry.space_group_name_H-M   'P 1'
#
loop_
_entity.id
_entity.type
_entity.pdbx_description
1 polymer ?
#
loop_
_entity_poly.entity_id
_entity_poly.type
_entity_poly.pdbx_seq_one_letter_code
_entity_poly.pdbx_strand_id
1 'polypeptide(L)'
;MYAAETIDRSWYIKNKYHDSYGNNHTEYQQINYYWNKTLSLRTSFGLPKYPTLSKIVKNILFISHGNSDVERGFSINEHIVTESRTLLSLSSINGVRST
;
A
#
# COMPACT_ATOMS: atom_id res chain seq x y z
N MET A 1 12.77 6.94 -17.34
CA MET A 1 12.80 7.92 -16.24
C MET A 1 11.70 7.53 -15.28
N TYR A 2 12.04 6.97 -14.11
CA TYR A 2 11.04 6.70 -13.08
C TYR A 2 10.60 8.04 -12.51
N ALA A 3 9.33 8.39 -12.69
CA ALA A 3 8.75 9.55 -12.04
C ALA A 3 8.97 9.40 -10.52
N ALA A 4 9.41 10.45 -9.85
CA ALA A 4 9.45 10.47 -8.40
C ALA A 4 8.00 10.40 -7.92
N GLU A 5 7.52 9.18 -7.64
CA GLU A 5 6.17 8.96 -7.13
C GLU A 5 6.06 9.68 -5.78
N THR A 6 5.33 10.79 -5.78
CA THR A 6 4.98 11.51 -4.57
C THR A 6 4.07 10.62 -3.72
N ILE A 7 4.62 10.12 -2.61
CA ILE A 7 3.88 9.31 -1.64
C ILE A 7 2.66 10.10 -1.14
N ASP A 8 1.48 9.48 -1.21
CA ASP A 8 0.21 10.12 -0.85
C ASP A 8 0.16 10.52 0.63
N ARG A 9 -0.56 11.61 0.95
CA ARG A 9 -0.65 12.16 2.30
C ARG A 9 -1.32 11.19 3.29
N SER A 10 -2.14 10.24 2.82
CA SER A 10 -2.73 9.19 3.66
C SER A 10 -1.70 8.24 4.28
N TRP A 11 -0.48 8.19 3.72
CA TRP A 11 0.62 7.38 4.26
C TRP A 11 1.36 8.05 5.43
N TYR A 12 0.85 9.18 5.94
CA TYR A 12 1.43 9.89 7.07
C TYR A 12 0.48 9.90 8.27
N ILE A 13 1.02 9.56 9.44
CA ILE A 13 0.34 9.62 10.73
C ILE A 13 0.65 10.98 11.37
N LYS A 14 -0.41 11.67 11.82
CA LYS A 14 -0.31 12.96 12.51
C LYS A 14 -0.17 12.75 14.01
N ASN A 15 1.01 13.04 14.55
CA ASN A 15 1.27 13.02 15.99
C ASN A 15 1.23 14.44 16.55
N LYS A 16 0.49 14.62 17.64
CA LYS A 16 0.48 15.87 18.42
C LYS A 16 1.21 15.61 19.72
N TYR A 17 2.19 16.44 20.04
CA TYR A 17 2.87 16.40 21.32
C TYR A 17 3.14 17.81 21.82
N HIS A 18 3.37 17.88 23.13
CA HIS A 18 3.71 19.11 23.81
C HIS A 18 5.21 19.10 24.10
N ASP A 19 5.90 20.18 23.78
CA ASP A 19 7.31 20.29 24.14
C ASP A 19 7.49 20.56 25.65
N SER A 20 8.74 20.61 26.10
CA SER A 20 9.08 20.93 27.48
C SER A 20 8.67 22.35 27.91
N TYR A 21 8.24 23.21 26.97
CA TYR A 21 8.01 24.64 27.17
C TYR A 21 6.54 25.06 27.17
N GLY A 22 5.59 24.21 26.78
CA GLY A 22 4.20 24.68 26.63
C GLY A 22 3.61 24.55 25.24
N ASN A 23 4.43 24.30 24.22
CA ASN A 23 4.03 24.53 22.85
C ASN A 23 3.51 23.24 22.21
N ASN A 24 2.45 23.42 21.42
CA ASN A 24 1.83 22.34 20.66
C ASN A 24 2.59 22.13 19.35
N HIS A 25 3.25 20.98 19.23
CA HIS A 25 3.90 20.55 18.00
C HIS A 25 3.06 19.50 17.29
N THR A 26 3.04 19.58 15.97
CA THR A 26 2.42 18.59 15.09
C THR A 26 3.50 18.02 14.18
N GLU A 27 3.74 16.72 14.29
CA GLU A 27 4.69 16.01 13.44
C GLU A 27 3.96 15.00 12.57
N TYR A 28 4.38 14.92 11.30
CA TYR A 28 3.87 13.95 10.34
C TYR A 28 4.94 12.87 10.16
N GLN A 29 4.63 11.64 10.55
CA GLN A 29 5.53 10.50 10.41
C GLN A 29 4.98 9.54 9.38
N GLN A 30 5.85 9.01 8.51
CA GLN A 30 5.46 7.96 7.57
C GLN A 30 4.98 6.72 8.32
N ILE A 31 3.90 6.10 7.82
CA ILE A 31 3.31 4.89 8.40
C ILE A 31 4.34 3.74 8.50
N ASN A 32 5.27 3.66 7.55
CA ASN A 32 6.38 2.70 7.56
C ASN A 32 7.29 2.90 8.78
N TYR A 33 7.63 4.15 9.10
CA TYR A 33 8.46 4.48 10.25
C TYR A 33 7.75 4.10 11.56
N TYR A 34 6.45 4.43 11.67
CA TYR A 34 5.64 4.08 12.84
C TYR A 34 5.56 2.57 13.07
N TRP A 35 5.24 1.79 12.03
CA TRP A 35 5.13 0.34 12.16
C TRP A 35 6.49 -0.31 12.41
N ASN A 36 7.57 0.15 11.78
CA ASN A 36 8.90 -0.39 12.03
C ASN A 36 9.31 -0.18 13.50
N LYS A 37 9.09 1.01 14.05
CA LYS A 37 9.34 1.31 15.46
C LYS A 37 8.52 0.39 16.38
N THR A 38 7.23 0.23 16.10
CA THR A 38 6.33 -0.62 16.91
C THR A 38 6.73 -2.09 16.85
N LEU A 39 7.11 -2.59 15.68
CA LEU A 39 7.49 -3.99 15.46
C LEU A 39 8.91 -4.32 15.94
N SER A 40 9.78 -3.30 16.08
CA SER A 40 11.12 -3.46 16.68
C SER A 40 11.09 -3.64 18.20
N LEU A 41 9.94 -3.38 18.85
CA LEU A 41 9.81 -3.53 20.30
C LEU A 41 10.03 -4.99 20.71
N ARG A 42 10.88 -5.17 21.72
CA ARG A 42 11.18 -6.47 22.33
C ARG A 42 10.74 -6.50 23.78
N THR A 43 10.37 -7.69 24.24
CA THR A 43 10.11 -7.99 25.65
C THR A 43 11.44 -8.02 26.41
N SER A 44 11.41 -7.98 27.75
CA SER A 44 12.59 -8.14 28.62
C SER A 44 13.45 -9.38 28.30
N PHE A 45 12.83 -10.43 27.74
CA PHE A 45 13.50 -11.66 27.31
C PHE A 45 14.08 -11.59 25.87
N GLY A 46 14.07 -10.42 25.24
CA GLY A 46 14.60 -10.22 23.86
C GLY A 46 13.68 -10.71 22.74
N LEU A 47 12.55 -11.34 23.05
CA LEU A 47 11.56 -11.80 22.07
C LEU A 47 10.76 -10.62 21.48
N PRO A 48 10.27 -10.72 20.22
CA PRO A 48 9.40 -9.70 19.64
C PRO A 48 8.17 -9.49 20.52
N LYS A 49 7.86 -8.23 20.84
CA LYS A 49 6.69 -7.90 21.67
C LYS A 49 5.37 -8.27 20.98
N TYR A 50 5.33 -8.16 19.65
CA TYR A 50 4.13 -8.41 18.84
C TYR A 50 4.42 -9.29 17.61
N PRO A 51 4.65 -10.61 17.80
CA PRO A 51 5.04 -11.51 16.71
C PRO A 51 3.95 -11.67 15.64
N THR A 52 2.68 -11.75 16.06
CA THR A 52 1.54 -11.91 15.13
C THR A 52 1.19 -10.60 14.42
N LEU A 53 1.32 -9.47 15.12
CA LEU A 53 1.01 -8.14 14.58
C LEU A 53 1.89 -7.82 13.36
N SER A 54 3.18 -8.20 13.41
CA SER A 54 4.07 -7.99 12.26
C SER A 54 3.57 -8.67 10.99
N LYS A 55 2.99 -9.86 11.10
CA LYS A 55 2.47 -10.60 9.94
C LYS A 55 1.24 -9.92 9.37
N ILE A 56 0.32 -9.53 10.25
CA ILE A 56 -0.94 -8.87 9.88
C ILE A 56 -0.67 -7.52 9.20
N VAL A 57 0.13 -6.65 9.84
CA VAL A 57 0.42 -5.31 9.33
C VAL A 57 1.09 -5.36 7.96
N LYS A 58 2.08 -6.25 7.78
CA LYS A 58 2.72 -6.41 6.48
C LYS A 58 1.69 -6.85 5.43
N ASN A 59 0.89 -7.87 5.72
CA ASN A 59 -0.13 -8.33 4.78
C ASN A 59 -1.14 -7.24 4.43
N ILE A 60 -1.64 -6.48 5.40
CA ILE A 60 -2.60 -5.39 5.14
C ILE A 60 -1.98 -4.26 4.32
N LEU A 61 -0.72 -3.88 4.59
CA LEU A 61 -0.02 -2.85 3.82
C LEU A 61 0.35 -3.31 2.41
N PHE A 62 0.53 -4.61 2.19
CA PHE A 62 0.80 -5.21 0.87
C PHE A 62 -0.46 -5.51 0.07
N ILE A 63 -1.60 -5.71 0.74
CA ILE A 63 -2.89 -5.77 0.07
C ILE A 63 -3.16 -4.35 -0.44
N SER A 64 -2.70 -4.10 -1.67
CA SER A 64 -3.21 -3.04 -2.51
C SER A 64 -4.73 -3.07 -2.40
N HIS A 65 -5.40 -1.92 -2.44
CA HIS A 65 -6.84 -1.84 -2.73
C HIS A 65 -7.14 -2.30 -4.18
N GLY A 66 -6.44 -3.35 -4.63
CA GLY A 66 -6.33 -3.90 -5.97
C GLY A 66 -7.55 -4.68 -6.41
N ASN A 67 -8.74 -4.15 -6.13
CA ASN A 67 -9.81 -4.29 -7.11
C ASN A 67 -9.70 -3.19 -8.19
N SER A 68 -8.99 -2.08 -7.94
CA SER A 68 -8.88 -1.00 -8.94
C SER A 68 -7.82 -1.20 -10.02
N ASP A 69 -6.74 -1.96 -9.78
CA ASP A 69 -5.67 -2.12 -10.79
C ASP A 69 -6.07 -3.09 -11.92
N VAL A 70 -6.82 -4.14 -11.59
CA VAL A 70 -7.42 -5.04 -12.60
C VAL A 70 -8.44 -4.26 -13.45
N GLU A 71 -9.29 -3.43 -12.82
CA GLU A 71 -10.22 -2.54 -13.52
C GLU A 71 -9.52 -1.46 -14.34
N ARG A 72 -8.39 -0.92 -13.86
CA ARG A 72 -7.54 -0.01 -14.64
C ARG A 72 -7.01 -0.72 -15.89
N GLY A 73 -6.61 -1.98 -15.80
CA GLY A 73 -6.25 -2.81 -16.96
C GLY A 73 -7.42 -2.97 -17.94
N PHE A 74 -8.65 -3.14 -17.45
CA PHE A 74 -9.85 -3.18 -18.29
C PHE A 74 -10.16 -1.84 -18.97
N SER A 75 -10.01 -0.72 -18.26
CA SER A 75 -10.28 0.62 -18.80
C SER A 75 -9.20 1.05 -19.81
N ILE A 76 -7.93 0.69 -19.58
CA ILE A 76 -6.85 0.92 -20.56
C ILE A 76 -7.07 0.06 -21.82
N ASN A 77 -7.58 -1.16 -21.64
CA ASN A 77 -7.88 -2.08 -22.74
C ASN A 77 -9.31 -1.90 -23.30
N GLU A 78 -10.05 -0.87 -22.89
CA GLU A 78 -11.40 -0.60 -23.38
C GLU A 78 -11.40 -0.44 -24.91
N HIS A 79 -10.34 0.16 -25.47
CA HIS A 79 -10.14 0.30 -26.91
C HIS A 79 -9.78 -1.04 -27.62
N ILE A 80 -9.27 -2.04 -26.89
CA ILE A 80 -9.08 -3.40 -27.43
C ILE A 80 -10.42 -4.15 -27.40
N VAL A 81 -11.29 -3.84 -26.44
CA VAL A 81 -12.51 -4.61 -26.17
C VAL A 81 -13.75 -4.03 -26.88
N THR A 82 -13.77 -2.76 -27.26
CA THR A 82 -14.95 -2.14 -27.90
C THR A 82 -14.60 -1.24 -29.09
N GLU A 83 -14.95 -1.70 -30.30
CA GLU A 83 -16.04 -1.17 -31.15
C GLU A 83 -15.97 -1.65 -32.62
N SER A 84 -14.93 -2.37 -33.08
CA SER A 84 -15.02 -2.97 -34.44
C SER A 84 -14.26 -4.26 -34.74
N ARG A 85 -13.30 -4.73 -33.96
CA ARG A 85 -12.66 -6.04 -34.24
C ARG A 85 -12.00 -6.61 -33.00
N THR A 86 -12.65 -7.58 -32.35
CA THR A 86 -11.96 -8.78 -31.87
C THR A 86 -12.98 -9.81 -31.36
N LEU A 87 -13.30 -10.79 -32.20
CA LEU A 87 -13.79 -12.09 -31.77
C LEU A 87 -12.63 -12.85 -31.10
N LEU A 88 -12.15 -12.38 -29.95
CA LEU A 88 -11.17 -13.14 -29.18
C LEU A 88 -11.92 -14.21 -28.39
N SER A 89 -11.61 -15.47 -28.67
CA SER A 89 -12.11 -16.58 -27.89
C SER A 89 -11.61 -16.49 -26.45
N LEU A 90 -12.34 -17.14 -25.53
CA LEU A 90 -12.00 -17.17 -24.10
C LEU A 90 -10.54 -17.57 -23.83
N SER A 91 -9.95 -18.42 -24.68
CA SER A 91 -8.55 -18.84 -24.60
C SER A 91 -7.57 -17.71 -24.90
N SER A 92 -7.88 -16.83 -25.86
CA SER A 92 -7.06 -15.64 -26.13
C SER A 92 -7.14 -14.62 -24.99
N ILE A 93 -8.32 -14.44 -24.40
CA ILE A 93 -8.50 -13.57 -23.22
C ILE A 93 -7.71 -14.11 -22.02
N ASN A 94 -7.71 -15.43 -21.80
CA ASN A 94 -6.93 -16.05 -20.74
C ASN A 94 -5.42 -15.97 -20.98
N GLY A 95 -4.96 -15.98 -22.24
CA GLY A 95 -3.56 -15.78 -22.59
C GLY A 95 -3.05 -14.40 -22.19
N VAL A 96 -3.83 -13.33 -22.43
CA VAL A 96 -3.49 -11.96 -22.05
C VAL A 96 -3.46 -11.77 -20.53
N ARG A 97 -4.23 -12.56 -19.77
CA ARG A 97 -4.23 -12.52 -18.29
C ARG A 97 -3.02 -13.20 -17.64
N SER A 98 -2.27 -14.01 -18.38
CA SER A 98 -1.20 -14.86 -17.83
C SER A 98 0.21 -14.30 -18.02
N THR A 99 0.35 -13.17 -18.73
CA THR A 99 1.61 -12.43 -18.92
C THR A 99 1.62 -11.17 -18.08
#